data_AF-A0A2A4UND7-F1
#
_entry.id   AF-A0A2A4UND7-F1
#
_cell.length_a   1.000
_cell.length_b   1.000
_cell.length_c   1.000
_cell.angle_alpha   90.00
_cell.angle_beta   90.00
_cell.angle_gamma   90.00
#
_symmetry.space_group_name_H-M   'P 1'
#
loop_
_entity.id
_entity.type
_entity.pdbx_description
1 polymer ?
#
loop_
_entity_poly.entity_id
_entity_poly.type
_entity_poly.pdbx_seq_one_letter_code
_entity_poly.pdbx_strand_id
1 'polypeptide(L)'
;AGILVPYPHATDDHQTENAREMVLGGGAWLFSQKDFNAARLAKLLQRLAKRPRDVLRAAEDARKTGKPYATKDLADLVERLALVKGDTHSIRTEKTDEKGATDE
;
A
#
# COMPACT_ATOMS: atom_id res chain seq x y z
N ALA A 1 -4.96 12.43 -1.12
CA ALA A 1 -6.17 12.35 -0.28
C ALA A 1 -7.21 11.55 -1.02
N GLY A 2 -8.04 10.76 -0.33
CA GLY A 2 -9.06 9.93 -0.97
C GLY A 2 -10.37 9.86 -0.18
N ILE A 3 -11.44 9.49 -0.86
CA ILE A 3 -12.70 9.06 -0.22
C ILE A 3 -12.76 7.54 -0.40
N LEU A 4 -12.68 6.81 0.70
CA LEU A 4 -12.62 5.35 0.70
C LEU A 4 -13.99 4.78 1.05
N VAL A 5 -14.42 3.80 0.25
CA VAL A 5 -15.68 3.08 0.45
C VAL A 5 -15.36 1.58 0.45
N PRO A 6 -14.99 1.00 1.62
CA PRO A 6 -14.66 -0.41 1.70
C PRO A 6 -15.82 -1.28 1.24
N TYR A 7 -15.49 -2.35 0.51
CA TYR A 7 -16.46 -3.36 0.12
C TYR A 7 -16.85 -4.22 1.33
N PRO A 8 -18.14 -4.25 1.74
CA PRO A 8 -18.56 -4.81 3.03
C PRO A 8 -18.64 -6.34 3.03
N HIS A 9 -18.55 -7.00 1.88
CA HIS A 9 -18.54 -8.46 1.78
C HIS A 9 -17.14 -9.02 1.58
N ALA A 10 -16.10 -8.22 1.81
CA ALA A 10 -14.75 -8.75 1.93
C ALA A 10 -14.67 -9.65 3.17
N THR A 11 -14.02 -10.80 3.04
CA THR A 11 -13.77 -11.73 4.14
C THR A 11 -13.23 -10.96 5.36
N ASP A 12 -13.85 -11.16 6.52
CA ASP A 12 -13.46 -10.63 7.83
C ASP A 12 -13.33 -9.09 7.94
N ASP A 13 -14.07 -8.30 7.14
CA ASP A 13 -14.04 -6.82 7.16
C ASP A 13 -12.64 -6.21 6.90
N HIS A 14 -11.76 -6.99 6.28
CA HIS A 14 -10.36 -6.61 6.06
C HIS A 14 -10.20 -5.34 5.20
N GLN A 15 -11.15 -5.02 4.33
CA GLN A 15 -11.10 -3.80 3.52
C GLN A 15 -11.27 -2.53 4.37
N THR A 16 -12.02 -2.60 5.46
CA THR A 16 -12.15 -1.48 6.40
C THR A 16 -10.82 -1.26 7.13
N GLU A 17 -10.12 -2.32 7.51
CA GLU A 17 -8.81 -2.24 8.16
C GLU A 17 -7.74 -1.69 7.21
N ASN A 18 -7.74 -2.10 5.94
CA ASN A 18 -6.86 -1.53 4.92
C ASN A 18 -7.03 0.00 4.77
N ALA A 19 -8.27 0.48 4.87
CA ALA A 19 -8.56 1.91 4.79
C ALA A 19 -8.19 2.65 6.09
N ARG A 20 -8.16 1.95 7.22
CA ARG A 20 -7.97 2.52 8.55
C ARG A 20 -6.63 3.22 8.72
N GLU A 21 -5.54 2.63 8.24
CA GLU A 21 -4.20 3.23 8.34
C GLU A 21 -4.16 4.62 7.67
N MET A 22 -4.76 4.75 6.49
CA MET A 22 -4.81 6.02 5.76
C MET A 22 -5.75 7.04 6.43
N VAL A 23 -6.87 6.60 7.00
CA VAL A 23 -7.83 7.46 7.69
C VAL A 23 -7.29 7.96 9.04
N LEU A 24 -6.65 7.08 9.83
CA LEU A 24 -5.99 7.43 11.08
C LEU A 24 -4.85 8.42 10.86
N GLY A 25 -4.11 8.27 9.75
CA GLY A 25 -3.10 9.23 9.33
C GLY A 25 -3.66 10.59 8.90
N GLY A 26 -4.99 10.74 8.75
CA GLY A 26 -5.63 11.96 8.23
C GLY A 26 -5.60 12.07 6.70
N GLY A 27 -5.15 11.01 6.01
CA GLY A 27 -4.96 10.99 4.56
C GLY A 27 -6.24 10.75 3.74
N ALA A 28 -7.32 10.29 4.39
CA ALA A 28 -8.56 9.93 3.71
C ALA A 28 -9.80 10.10 4.58
N TRP A 29 -10.96 10.17 3.92
CA TRP A 29 -12.27 10.06 4.54
C TRP A 29 -12.87 8.70 4.26
N LEU A 30 -13.50 8.09 5.26
CA LEU A 30 -14.14 6.77 5.15
C LEU A 30 -15.66 6.90 5.07
N PHE A 31 -16.26 6.13 4.17
CA PHE A 31 -17.68 5.83 4.14
C PHE A 31 -17.89 4.33 4.23
N SER A 32 -18.84 3.88 5.05
CA SER A 32 -19.39 2.55 4.85
C SER A 32 -20.20 2.54 3.55
N GLN A 33 -20.25 1.41 2.83
CA GLN A 33 -21.00 1.33 1.58
C GLN A 33 -22.49 1.70 1.76
N LYS A 34 -23.10 1.28 2.87
CA LYS A 34 -24.49 1.62 3.24
C LYS A 34 -24.73 3.14 3.32
N ASP A 35 -23.71 3.86 3.77
CA ASP A 35 -23.77 5.30 3.98
C ASP A 35 -23.31 6.11 2.77
N PHE A 36 -22.77 5.45 1.75
CA PHE A 36 -22.27 6.09 0.55
C PHE A 36 -23.41 6.40 -0.41
N ASN A 37 -24.02 7.57 -0.20
CA ASN A 37 -25.09 8.09 -1.05
C ASN A 37 -24.80 9.54 -1.50
N ALA A 38 -25.52 9.98 -2.53
CA ALA A 38 -25.31 11.28 -3.17
C ALA A 38 -25.40 12.46 -2.18
N ALA A 39 -26.37 12.44 -1.26
CA ALA A 39 -26.57 13.52 -0.30
C ALA A 39 -25.38 13.65 0.66
N ARG A 40 -24.89 12.53 1.21
CA ARG A 40 -23.73 12.56 2.12
C ARG A 40 -22.44 12.88 1.39
N LEU A 41 -22.24 12.36 0.17
CA LEU A 41 -21.07 12.68 -0.65
C LEU A 41 -21.04 14.17 -1.01
N ALA A 42 -22.16 14.74 -1.47
CA ALA A 42 -22.26 16.15 -1.79
C ALA A 42 -21.93 17.04 -0.57
N LYS A 43 -22.44 16.68 0.62
CA LYS A 43 -22.13 17.39 1.87
C LYS A 43 -20.64 17.36 2.22
N LEU A 44 -19.95 16.23 1.98
CA LEU A 44 -18.50 16.16 2.16
C LEU A 44 -17.80 17.05 1.14
N LEU A 45 -18.10 16.91 -0.16
CA LEU A 45 -17.46 17.68 -1.22
C LEU A 45 -17.61 19.19 -1.03
N GLN A 46 -18.80 19.67 -0.63
CA GLN A 46 -19.02 21.08 -0.31
C GLN A 46 -18.14 21.56 0.85
N ARG A 47 -17.92 20.72 1.87
CA ARG A 47 -17.03 21.04 2.99
C ARG A 47 -15.57 21.13 2.52
N LEU A 48 -15.13 20.19 1.70
CA LEU A 48 -13.77 20.15 1.16
C LEU A 48 -13.51 21.34 0.21
N ALA A 49 -14.48 21.69 -0.63
CA ALA A 49 -14.38 22.84 -1.53
C ALA A 49 -14.24 24.17 -0.77
N LYS A 50 -14.89 24.30 0.40
CA LYS A 50 -14.76 25.48 1.28
C LYS A 50 -13.44 25.50 2.06
N ARG A 51 -12.71 24.38 2.14
CA ARG A 51 -11.49 24.22 2.92
C ARG A 51 -10.39 23.51 2.12
N PRO A 52 -9.89 24.13 1.02
CA PRO A 52 -8.89 23.49 0.17
C PRO A 52 -7.58 23.15 0.90
N ARG A 53 -7.24 23.89 1.96
CA ARG A 53 -6.09 23.58 2.82
C ARG A 53 -6.22 22.23 3.53
N ASP A 54 -7.42 21.85 3.95
CA ASP A 54 -7.67 20.55 4.59
C ASP A 54 -7.43 19.40 3.61
N VAL A 55 -7.77 19.62 2.32
CA VAL A 55 -7.54 18.64 1.25
C VAL A 55 -6.05 18.50 0.94
N LEU A 56 -5.31 19.61 0.89
CA LEU A 56 -3.85 19.60 0.70
C LEU A 56 -3.15 18.87 1.84
N ARG A 57 -3.53 19.17 3.09
CA ARG A 57 -2.99 18.48 4.27
C ARG A 57 -3.28 16.98 4.22
N ALA A 58 -4.52 16.59 3.90
CA ALA A 58 -4.86 15.18 3.72
C ALA A 58 -4.08 14.53 2.57
N ALA A 59 -3.69 15.28 1.53
CA ALA A 59 -2.85 14.74 0.46
C ALA A 59 -1.41 14.50 0.92
N GLU A 60 -0.84 15.42 1.69
CA GLU A 60 0.47 15.25 2.31
C GLU A 60 0.47 14.08 3.29
N ASP A 61 -0.55 13.97 4.13
CA ASP A 61 -0.68 12.91 5.11
C ASP A 61 -0.90 11.54 4.46
N ALA A 62 -1.71 11.45 3.39
CA ALA A 62 -1.82 10.23 2.59
C ALA A 62 -0.49 9.81 1.96
N ARG A 63 0.39 10.77 1.60
CA ARG A 63 1.72 10.44 1.06
C ARG A 63 2.61 9.77 2.10
N LYS A 64 2.47 10.15 3.38
CA LYS A 64 3.26 9.61 4.49
C LYS A 64 2.88 8.18 4.86
N THR A 65 1.67 7.72 4.52
CA THR A 65 1.24 6.34 4.82
C THR A 65 1.79 5.31 3.82
N GLY A 66 2.43 5.75 2.74
CA GLY A 66 3.10 4.85 1.80
C GLY A 66 4.31 4.15 2.44
N LYS A 67 4.49 2.87 2.10
CA LYS A 67 5.65 2.06 2.52
C LYS A 67 6.57 1.84 1.31
N PRO A 68 7.39 2.84 0.90
CA PRO A 68 8.15 2.80 -0.35
C PRO A 68 9.16 1.65 -0.43
N TYR A 69 9.58 1.09 0.70
CA TYR A 69 10.53 -0.02 0.79
C TYR A 69 9.89 -1.37 1.11
N ALA A 70 8.55 -1.48 1.11
CA ALA A 70 7.84 -2.70 1.55
C ALA A 70 8.34 -3.98 0.86
N THR A 71 8.59 -3.93 -0.45
CA THR A 71 9.12 -5.07 -1.21
C THR A 71 10.52 -5.48 -0.72
N LYS A 72 11.41 -4.50 -0.51
CA LYS A 72 12.76 -4.74 0.00
C LYS A 72 12.71 -5.27 1.42
N ASP A 73 11.93 -4.64 2.29
CA ASP A 73 11.80 -5.04 3.70
C ASP A 73 11.28 -6.48 3.82
N LEU A 74 10.35 -6.87 2.94
CA LEU A 74 9.85 -8.24 2.84
C LEU A 74 10.93 -9.21 2.35
N ALA A 75 11.66 -8.87 1.29
CA ALA A 75 12.75 -9.70 0.79
C ALA A 75 13.83 -9.91 1.85
N ASP A 76 14.29 -8.83 2.49
CA ASP A 76 15.27 -8.87 3.58
C ASP A 76 14.78 -9.75 4.75
N LEU A 77 13.49 -9.71 5.07
CA LEU A 77 12.89 -10.55 6.12
C LEU A 77 12.91 -12.03 5.75
N VAL A 78 12.53 -12.37 4.51
CA VAL A 78 12.54 -13.75 4.01
C VAL A 78 13.96 -14.32 3.97
N GLU A 79 14.94 -13.55 3.47
CA GLU A 79 16.34 -13.95 3.43
C GLU A 79 16.90 -14.24 4.83
N ARG A 80 16.64 -13.36 5.81
CA ARG A 80 17.05 -13.57 7.21
C ARG A 80 16.48 -14.87 7.77
N LEU A 81 15.20 -15.15 7.53
CA LEU A 81 14.56 -16.38 8.01
C LEU A 81 15.11 -17.63 7.33
N ALA A 82 15.42 -17.55 6.04
CA ALA A 82 16.01 -18.67 5.28
C ALA A 82 17.43 -19.00 5.76
N LEU A 83 18.26 -17.98 6.03
CA LEU A 83 19.64 -18.16 6.51
C LEU A 83 19.71 -18.65 7.96
N VAL A 84 18.74 -18.28 8.80
CA VAL A 84 18.64 -18.76 10.19
C VAL A 84 18.23 -20.24 10.25
N LYS A 85 17.49 -20.74 9.24
CA LYS A 85 16.99 -22.13 9.22
C LYS A 85 17.96 -23.16 8.63
N GLY A 86 19.12 -22.74 8.11
CA GLY A 86 20.22 -23.62 7.77
C GLY A 86 19.86 -24.77 6.84
N ASP A 87 19.52 -24.45 5.59
CA ASP A 87 19.69 -25.39 4.47
C ASP A 87 20.50 -24.70 3.37
N THR A 88 21.82 -24.93 3.41
CA THR A 88 22.81 -24.45 2.45
C THR A 88 22.75 -25.26 1.15
N HIS A 89 21.58 -25.44 0.55
CA HIS A 89 21.48 -26.03 -0.80
C HIS A 89 21.35 -24.91 -1.83
N SER A 90 22.51 -24.35 -2.17
CA SER A 90 22.85 -23.57 -3.38
C SER A 90 21.68 -22.95 -4.17
N ILE A 91 21.37 -21.68 -3.89
CA ILE A 91 20.79 -20.82 -4.92
C ILE A 91 21.89 -20.56 -5.94
N ARG A 92 21.92 -21.37 -7.02
CA ARG A 92 22.76 -21.09 -8.19
C ARG A 92 22.21 -19.84 -8.85
N THR A 93 22.83 -18.69 -8.58
CA THR A 93 22.73 -17.55 -9.50
C THR A 93 23.59 -17.91 -10.71
N GLU A 94 22.94 -18.26 -11.83
CA GLU A 94 23.64 -18.39 -13.10
C GLU A 94 24.33 -17.06 -13.41
N LYS A 95 25.66 -17.04 -13.32
CA LYS A 95 26.47 -16.02 -13.96
C LYS A 95 26.43 -16.31 -15.45
N THR A 96 25.86 -15.39 -16.21
CA THR A 96 26.04 -15.30 -17.65
C THR A 96 27.51 -15.00 -17.92
N ASP A 97 28.34 -16.03 -18.07
CA ASP A 97 29.72 -15.86 -18.50
C ASP A 97 29.74 -15.70 -20.04
N GLU A 98 29.81 -14.45 -20.48
CA GLU A 98 30.44 -14.10 -21.75
C GLU A 98 31.90 -14.59 -21.71
N LYS A 99 32.26 -15.57 -22.55
CA LYS A 99 33.65 -15.75 -23.03
C LYS A 99 33.75 -16.78 -24.17
N GLY A 100 34.05 -16.25 -25.36
CA GLY A 100 35.07 -16.77 -26.28
C GLY A 100 34.89 -18.16 -26.86
N ALA A 101 34.26 -18.25 -28.04
CA ALA A 101 34.57 -19.28 -29.02
C ALA A 101 35.51 -18.66 -30.08
N THR A 102 36.81 -18.85 -29.87
CA THR A 102 37.85 -18.74 -30.90
C THR A 102 38.19 -20.15 -31.40
N ASP A 103 38.31 -20.26 -32.72
CA ASP A 103 38.99 -21.29 -33.53
C ASP A 103 38.49 -22.74 -33.48
N GLU A 104 37.78 -23.12 -34.55
CA GLU A 104 38.22 -24.14 -35.54
C GLU A 104 37.76 -23.72 -36.96
#